data_AF-A0A8J5NDF8-F1
#
_entry.id   AF-A0A8J5NDF8-F1
#
_cell.length_a   1.000
_cell.length_b   1.000
_cell.length_c   1.000
_cell.angle_alpha   90.00
_cell.angle_beta   90.00
_cell.angle_gamma   90.00
#
_symmetry.space_group_name_H-M   'P 1'
#
loop_
_entity.id
_entity.type
_entity.pdbx_description
1 polymer ?
#
loop_
_entity_poly.entity_id
_entity_poly.type
_entity_poly.pdbx_seq_one_letter_code
_entity_poly.pdbx_strand_id
1 'polypeptide(L)' 'MTSKHSADSSATRTKPNIQKAVTLKTKLEVIKQHECDEGSTLIRKQLSLAAFTVTTINKHTEEIKQAAENVTCM' A
#
# COMPACT_ATOMS: atom_id res chain seq x y z
N MET A 1 44.55 -21.40 -25.11
CA MET A 1 44.26 -20.99 -23.72
C MET A 1 42.80 -20.52 -23.67
N THR A 2 41.84 -21.40 -23.41
CA THR A 2 40.41 -21.04 -23.34
C THR A 2 39.76 -21.75 -22.18
N SER A 3 39.29 -21.00 -21.18
CA SER A 3 38.34 -21.37 -20.12
C SER A 3 38.47 -20.32 -19.01
N LYS A 4 37.44 -19.83 -18.33
CA LYS A 4 36.02 -20.16 -18.23
C LYS A 4 35.42 -19.02 -17.41
N HIS A 5 34.46 -18.24 -17.91
CA HIS A 5 33.69 -17.34 -17.05
C HIS A 5 32.50 -18.12 -16.50
N SER A 6 32.60 -18.56 -15.25
CA SER A 6 31.50 -19.19 -14.52
C SER A 6 30.65 -18.07 -13.91
N ALA A 7 29.61 -17.64 -14.63
CA ALA A 7 28.59 -16.77 -14.07
C ALA A 7 27.59 -17.62 -13.29
N ASP A 8 27.87 -17.80 -12.00
CA ASP A 8 26.94 -18.39 -11.04
C ASP A 8 25.87 -17.34 -10.70
N SER A 9 24.85 -17.22 -11.56
CA SER A 9 23.68 -16.39 -11.29
C SER A 9 22.78 -17.14 -10.33
N SER A 10 23.07 -17.02 -9.04
CA SER A 10 22.20 -17.46 -7.96
C SER A 10 20.89 -16.66 -8.02
N ALA A 11 19.91 -17.19 -8.76
CA ALA A 11 18.56 -16.70 -8.80
C ALA A 11 17.94 -16.87 -7.41
N THR A 12 18.03 -15.81 -6.59
CA THR A 12 17.33 -15.76 -5.31
C THR A 12 15.83 -15.77 -5.58
N ARG A 13 15.22 -16.95 -5.44
CA ARG A 13 13.79 -17.20 -5.58
C ARG A 13 13.04 -16.31 -4.59
N THR A 14 12.61 -15.13 -5.05
CA THR A 14 11.88 -14.17 -4.23
C THR A 14 10.55 -14.81 -3.84
N LYS A 15 10.29 -14.96 -2.53
CA LYS A 15 8.99 -15.44 -2.06
C LYS A 15 7.89 -14.54 -2.62
N PRO A 16 6.76 -15.08 -3.09
CA PRO A 16 5.64 -14.25 -3.50
C PRO A 16 5.24 -13.33 -2.34
N ASN A 17 5.34 -12.03 -2.57
CA ASN A 17 4.94 -11.02 -1.60
C ASN A 17 3.42 -11.08 -1.48
N ILE A 18 2.92 -11.72 -0.42
CA ILE A 18 1.49 -11.77 -0.11
C ILE A 18 1.09 -10.34 0.29
N GLN A 19 0.62 -9.57 -0.68
CA GLN A 19 0.09 -8.23 -0.43
C GLN A 19 -1.16 -8.37 0.43
N LYS A 20 -1.13 -7.79 1.63
CA LYS A 20 -2.34 -7.68 2.44
C LYS A 20 -3.32 -6.79 1.69
N ALA A 21 -4.52 -7.30 1.43
CA ALA A 21 -5.57 -6.53 0.78
C ALA A 21 -5.97 -5.35 1.68
N VAL A 22 -5.96 -4.14 1.12
CA VAL A 22 -6.41 -2.93 1.82
C VAL A 22 -7.87 -2.71 1.48
N THR A 23 -8.74 -2.91 2.47
CA THR A 23 -10.19 -2.77 2.30
C THR A 23 -10.60 -1.31 2.12
N LEU A 24 -11.76 -1.05 1.49
CA LEU A 24 -12.32 0.29 1.34
C LEU A 24 -12.49 0.99 2.70
N LYS A 25 -12.96 0.25 3.72
CA LYS A 25 -13.07 0.75 5.11
C LYS A 25 -11.74 1.26 5.64
N THR A 26 -10.65 0.51 5.44
CA THR A 26 -9.31 0.93 5.87
C THR A 26 -8.84 2.19 5.15
N LYS A 27 -9.14 2.32 3.85
CA LYS A 27 -8.80 3.52 3.09
C LYS A 27 -9.54 4.76 3.61
N LEU A 28 -10.82 4.63 3.93
CA LEU A 28 -11.62 5.71 4.49
C LEU A 28 -11.14 6.11 5.90
N GLU A 29 -10.71 5.16 6.73
CA GLU A 29 -10.14 5.46 8.04
C GLU A 29 -8.83 6.26 7.92
N VAL A 30 -7.95 5.90 6.98
CA VAL A 30 -6.73 6.67 6.68
C VAL A 30 -7.07 8.11 6.28
N ILE A 31 -8.05 8.29 5.38
CA ILE A 31 -8.49 9.63 4.93
C ILE A 31 -9.01 10.44 6.12
N LYS A 32 -9.88 9.86 6.94
CA LYS A 32 -10.46 10.52 8.11
C LYS A 32 -9.38 10.98 9.11
N GLN A 33 -8.42 10.11 9.43
CA GLN A 33 -7.32 10.47 10.33
C GLN A 33 -6.44 11.56 9.73
N HIS A 34 -6.19 11.51 8.42
CA HIS A 34 -5.40 12.53 7.74
C HIS A 34 -6.09 13.90 7.72
N GLU A 35 -7.40 13.94 7.53
CA GLU A 35 -8.22 15.17 7.59
C GLU A 35 -8.32 15.74 9.02
N CYS A 36 -8.09 14.93 10.05
CA CYS A 36 -7.99 15.36 11.45
C CYS A 36 -6.57 15.82 11.83
N ASP A 37 -5.74 16.18 10.85
CA ASP A 37 -4.33 16.59 11.00
C ASP A 37 -3.41 15.55 11.68
N GLU A 38 -3.79 14.27 11.66
CA GLU A 38 -2.88 13.23 12.12
C GLU A 38 -1.73 13.04 11.11
N GLY A 39 -0.49 13.10 11.62
CA GLY A 39 0.70 12.90 10.80
C GLY A 39 0.75 11.49 10.20
N SER A 40 1.17 11.36 8.94
CA SER A 40 1.20 10.07 8.21
C SER A 40 2.01 8.96 8.91
N THR A 41 3.00 9.32 9.74
CA THR A 41 3.77 8.36 10.56
C THR A 41 2.91 7.72 11.66
N LEU A 42 2.00 8.47 12.26
CA LEU A 42 1.08 7.98 13.29
C LEU A 42 0.05 7.02 12.67
N ILE A 43 -0.62 7.47 11.60
CA ILE A 43 -1.60 6.68 10.83
C ILE A 43 -1.00 5.35 10.40
N ARG A 44 0.23 5.37 9.87
CA ARG A 44 0.96 4.17 9.45
C ARG A 44 1.12 3.16 10.59
N LYS A 45 1.49 3.63 11.79
CA LYS A 45 1.70 2.78 12.97
C LYS A 45 0.38 2.23 13.50
N GLN A 46 -0.63 3.08 13.63
CA GLN A 46 -1.95 2.69 14.15
C GLN A 46 -2.61 1.63 13.25
N LEU A 47 -2.58 1.83 11.94
CA LEU A 47 -3.23 0.95 10.98
C LEU A 47 -2.31 -0.16 10.43
N SER A 48 -1.06 -0.23 10.91
CA SER A 48 -0.05 -1.20 10.45
C SER A 48 0.10 -1.26 8.94
N LEU A 49 0.11 -0.09 8.29
CA LEU A 49 0.19 0.05 6.84
C LEU A 49 1.63 0.32 6.40
N ALA A 50 1.94 0.12 5.12
CA ALA A 50 3.18 0.61 4.54
C ALA A 50 3.09 2.13 4.30
N ALA A 51 4.22 2.83 4.39
CA ALA A 51 4.24 4.28 4.13
C ALA A 51 3.70 4.62 2.74
N PHE A 52 4.12 3.86 1.73
CA PHE A 52 3.66 4.01 0.35
C PHE A 52 2.14 3.81 0.21
N THR A 53 1.56 2.90 0.99
CA THR A 53 0.10 2.68 1.00
C THR A 53 -0.64 3.91 1.50
N VAL A 54 -0.21 4.51 2.61
CA VAL A 54 -0.81 5.74 3.16
C VAL A 54 -0.70 6.88 2.16
N THR A 55 0.48 7.08 1.55
CA THR A 55 0.68 8.10 0.51
C THR A 55 -0.24 7.91 -0.69
N THR A 56 -0.39 6.66 -1.15
CA THR A 56 -1.25 6.34 -2.29
C THR A 56 -2.72 6.60 -1.95
N ILE A 57 -3.17 6.22 -0.75
CA ILE A 57 -4.54 6.49 -0.31
C ILE A 57 -4.81 8.00 -0.28
N ASN A 58 -3.92 8.79 0.33
CA ASN A 58 -4.09 10.23 0.41
C ASN A 58 -4.11 10.89 -0.99
N LYS A 59 -3.31 10.39 -1.93
CA LYS A 59 -3.31 10.86 -3.32
C LYS A 59 -4.64 10.60 -4.04
N HIS A 60 -5.29 9.47 -3.75
CA HIS A 60 -6.54 9.04 -4.40
C HIS A 60 -7.78 9.26 -3.52
N THR A 61 -7.75 10.24 -2.62
CA THR A 61 -8.81 10.51 -1.64
C THR A 61 -10.19 10.67 -2.27
N GLU A 62 -10.31 11.51 -3.30
CA GLU A 62 -11.60 11.81 -3.94
C GLU A 62 -12.19 10.59 -4.67
N GLU A 63 -11.36 9.83 -5.38
CA GLU A 63 -11.78 8.59 -6.05
C GLU A 63 -12.28 7.54 -5.04
N ILE A 64 -11.63 7.46 -3.87
CA ILE A 64 -12.00 6.53 -2.80
C ILE A 64 -13.33 6.95 -2.16
N LYS A 65 -13.56 8.25 -1.95
CA LYS A 65 -14.84 8.78 -1.44
C LYS A 65 -15.98 8.50 -2.41
N GLN A 66 -15.78 8.81 -3.70
CA GLN A 66 -16.79 8.55 -4.74
C GLN A 66 -17.12 7.05 -4.86
N ALA A 67 -16.11 6.18 -4.77
CA ALA A 67 -16.32 4.74 -4.75
C ALA A 67 -17.12 4.28 -3.52
N ALA A 68 -16.94 4.93 -2.36
CA ALA A 68 -17.72 4.62 -1.17
C ALA A 68 -19.18 5.04 -1.30
N GLU A 69 -19.45 6.21 -1.86
CA GLU A 69 -20.83 6.67 -2.13
C GLU A 69 -21.57 5.71 -3.07
N ASN A 70 -20.90 5.30 -4.15
CA ASN A 70 -21.47 4.35 -5.12
C ASN A 70 -21.81 2.98 -4.50
N VAL A 71 -21.03 2.52 -3.52
CA VAL A 71 -21.31 1.27 -2.80
C VAL A 71 -22.50 1.41 -1.84
N THR A 72 -22.83 2.62 -1.39
CA THR A 72 -23.92 2.86 -0.43
C THR A 72 -25.28 3.10 -1.12
N CYS A 73 -25.28 3.42 -2.42
CA CYS A 73 -26.47 3.66 -3.24
C CYS A 73 -26.99 2.44 -4.02
N MET A 74 -26.47 1.22 -3.77
CA MET A 74 -26.98 -0.03 -4.34
C MET A 74 -27.67 -0.89 -3.28
#